data_AF-F4BK91-F1
#
_entry.id   AF-F4BK91-F1
#
_cell.length_a   1.000
_cell.length_b   1.000
_cell.length_c   1.000
_cell.angle_alpha   90.00
_cell.angle_beta   90.00
_cell.angle_gamma   90.00
#
_symmetry.space_group_name_H-M   'P 1'
#
loop_
_entity.id
_entity.type
_entity.pdbx_description
1 polymer ?
#
loop_
_entity_poly.entity_id
_entity_poly.type
_entity_poly.pdbx_seq_one_letter_code
_entity_poly.pdbx_strand_id
1 'polypeptide(L)'
;MKYTISDYLGKNWQFDDLNDLRIFLEDELVVYEEKATGILNSPISKLKQAINQIDNHKNQIANSAGNALSQQISNFQRSFLNLSNANWIWSGQPSFQKYLEARKISPGAGQAFLHVLKNSTNASINNYDSLRGYILGYEYEMQGKSEITQRQKSEESSYERLRERLDTKTNEIVSFAGDKKSEVEEIVNKFNDDVKQAQDDRDREFKELNDKIEKNFDTLIEKKTKELENLEHTYHEKLRLEKPAEYWGKRAKNYRNVAFVWGTLLAFLLIVGVYIGLYFFNHWLAAKEIGLKLDTFQGAIIFASIIGLYGYLIRLFSKMTLSSFHLQNDAKEREQLTYVYLALTNDSNAVTEESRNIVLQALFSRADYGLLGRDSSPVMPSSINELINLIKNRL
;
A
#
# COMPACT_ATOMS: atom_id res chain seq x y z
N MET A 1 -110.94 22.30 -8.90
CA MET A 1 -110.58 23.29 -7.85
C MET A 1 -109.07 23.19 -7.68
N LYS A 2 -108.33 24.31 -7.64
CA LYS A 2 -106.86 24.26 -7.61
C LYS A 2 -106.34 24.30 -6.17
N TYR A 3 -105.40 23.42 -5.85
CA TYR A 3 -104.70 23.37 -4.56
C TYR A 3 -103.32 23.99 -4.74
N THR A 4 -102.98 24.98 -3.92
CA THR A 4 -101.69 25.69 -4.03
C THR A 4 -100.86 25.47 -2.78
N ILE A 5 -99.62 25.00 -2.90
CA ILE A 5 -98.67 24.88 -1.78
C ILE A 5 -97.49 25.83 -2.02
N SER A 6 -97.02 26.45 -0.95
CA SER A 6 -95.91 27.42 -0.98
C SER A 6 -94.82 27.00 0.00
N ASP A 7 -93.57 27.01 -0.44
CA ASP A 7 -92.43 26.80 0.44
C ASP A 7 -92.08 28.06 1.25
N TYR A 8 -91.17 27.92 2.22
CA TYR A 8 -90.74 29.04 3.06
C TYR A 8 -90.13 30.20 2.25
N LEU A 9 -89.46 29.90 1.13
CA LEU A 9 -88.80 30.87 0.25
C LEU A 9 -89.75 31.50 -0.77
N GLY A 10 -91.03 31.12 -0.77
CA GLY A 10 -92.08 31.72 -1.61
C GLY A 10 -92.27 31.06 -2.97
N LYS A 11 -91.65 29.90 -3.23
CA LYS A 11 -91.92 29.10 -4.43
C LYS A 11 -93.27 28.40 -4.27
N ASN A 12 -94.11 28.49 -5.31
CA ASN A 12 -95.48 28.03 -5.29
C ASN A 12 -95.69 26.90 -6.30
N TRP A 13 -96.44 25.87 -5.93
CA TRP A 13 -96.91 24.80 -6.81
C TRP A 13 -98.43 24.75 -6.79
N GLN A 14 -99.05 24.54 -7.96
CA GLN A 14 -100.50 24.43 -8.13
C GLN A 14 -100.85 23.04 -8.65
N PHE A 15 -101.88 22.43 -8.08
CA PHE A 15 -102.35 21.09 -8.41
C PHE A 15 -103.84 21.12 -8.72
N ASP A 16 -104.25 20.43 -9.79
CA ASP A 16 -105.65 20.35 -10.21
C ASP A 16 -106.40 19.19 -9.52
N ASP A 17 -105.68 18.15 -9.07
CA ASP A 17 -106.20 17.00 -8.34
C ASP A 17 -105.55 16.82 -6.95
N LEU A 18 -106.33 16.31 -5.99
CA LEU A 18 -105.88 15.95 -4.64
C LEU A 18 -104.94 14.73 -4.65
N ASN A 19 -105.04 13.83 -5.63
CA ASN A 19 -104.09 12.72 -5.74
C ASN A 19 -102.69 13.21 -6.11
N ASP A 20 -102.58 14.12 -7.07
CA ASP A 20 -101.30 14.68 -7.49
C ASP A 20 -100.61 15.45 -6.36
N LEU A 21 -101.38 16.22 -5.59
CA LEU A 21 -100.89 16.90 -4.40
C LEU A 21 -100.41 15.91 -3.32
N ARG A 22 -101.12 14.79 -3.15
CA ARG A 22 -100.74 13.74 -2.19
C ARG A 22 -99.43 13.09 -2.60
N ILE A 23 -99.29 12.70 -3.88
CA ILE A 23 -98.06 12.10 -4.42
C ILE A 23 -96.89 13.06 -4.23
N PHE A 24 -97.07 14.36 -4.55
CA PHE A 24 -96.02 15.37 -4.33
C PHE A 24 -95.56 15.45 -2.87
N LEU A 25 -96.51 15.41 -1.91
CA LEU A 25 -96.17 15.43 -0.48
C LEU A 25 -95.53 14.14 0.00
N GLU A 26 -95.90 12.98 -0.57
CA GLU A 26 -95.28 11.68 -0.27
C GLU A 26 -93.85 11.62 -0.80
N ASP A 27 -93.61 12.04 -2.03
CA ASP A 27 -92.27 12.12 -2.62
C ASP A 27 -91.37 13.04 -1.79
N GLU A 28 -91.90 14.20 -1.38
CA GLU A 28 -91.18 15.13 -0.52
C GLU A 28 -90.93 14.55 0.88
N LEU A 29 -91.90 13.84 1.45
CA LEU A 29 -91.75 13.16 2.74
C LEU A 29 -90.64 12.11 2.67
N VAL A 30 -90.57 11.30 1.60
CA VAL A 30 -89.51 10.29 1.42
C VAL A 30 -88.13 10.95 1.44
N VAL A 31 -87.95 12.04 0.69
CA VAL A 31 -86.66 12.75 0.66
C VAL A 31 -86.31 13.36 2.02
N TYR A 32 -87.30 13.88 2.75
CA TYR A 32 -87.11 14.44 4.09
C TYR A 32 -86.80 13.35 5.14
N GLU A 33 -87.45 12.20 5.07
CA GLU A 33 -87.15 11.06 5.94
C GLU A 33 -85.77 10.48 5.65
N GLU A 34 -85.36 10.41 4.39
CA GLU A 34 -84.02 9.93 4.01
C GLU A 34 -82.92 10.89 4.47
N LYS A 35 -83.06 12.20 4.19
CA LYS A 35 -81.97 13.18 4.31
C LYS A 35 -82.01 14.05 5.56
N ALA A 36 -83.17 14.14 6.22
CA ALA A 36 -83.41 15.11 7.28
C ALA A 36 -84.01 14.53 8.57
N THR A 37 -84.09 13.21 8.71
CA THR A 37 -84.47 12.55 9.97
C THR A 37 -83.54 12.96 11.11
N GLY A 38 -84.11 13.39 12.23
CA GLY A 38 -83.36 13.91 13.39
C GLY A 38 -82.95 15.39 13.27
N ILE A 39 -83.11 16.01 12.10
CA ILE A 39 -82.65 17.38 11.80
C ILE A 39 -83.84 18.32 11.51
N LEU A 40 -84.80 17.87 10.70
CA LEU A 40 -86.01 18.60 10.31
C LEU A 40 -87.29 17.85 10.73
N ASN A 41 -87.34 17.41 11.98
CA ASN A 41 -88.49 16.68 12.53
C ASN A 41 -89.81 17.46 12.47
N SER A 42 -89.76 18.79 12.56
CA SER A 42 -90.97 19.63 12.48
C SER A 42 -91.56 19.71 11.06
N PRO A 43 -90.77 19.94 9.99
CA PRO A 43 -91.24 19.73 8.62
C PRO A 43 -91.77 18.32 8.36
N ILE A 44 -91.05 17.27 8.79
CA ILE A 44 -91.46 15.87 8.60
C ILE A 44 -92.83 15.60 9.25
N SER A 45 -93.02 16.03 10.50
CA SER A 45 -94.29 15.80 11.20
C SER A 45 -95.45 16.55 10.56
N LYS A 46 -95.22 17.76 10.04
CA LYS A 46 -96.25 18.52 9.32
C LYS A 46 -96.55 17.97 7.93
N LEU A 47 -95.56 17.42 7.21
CA LEU A 47 -95.79 16.72 5.94
C LEU A 47 -96.69 15.48 6.15
N LYS A 48 -96.38 14.67 7.17
CA LYS A 48 -97.24 13.54 7.59
C LYS A 48 -98.65 13.98 7.96
N GLN A 49 -98.76 15.08 8.73
CA GLN A 49 -100.06 15.64 9.10
C GLN A 49 -100.86 16.10 7.86
N ALA A 50 -100.20 16.74 6.89
CA ALA A 50 -100.83 17.20 5.66
C ALA A 50 -101.35 16.03 4.81
N ILE A 51 -100.57 14.95 4.68
CA ILE A 51 -101.00 13.73 3.97
C ILE A 51 -102.22 13.10 4.67
N ASN A 52 -102.17 12.94 5.99
CA ASN A 52 -103.30 12.43 6.78
C ASN A 52 -104.56 13.31 6.66
N GLN A 53 -104.39 14.64 6.59
CA GLN A 53 -105.50 15.55 6.36
C GLN A 53 -106.12 15.37 4.97
N ILE A 54 -105.31 15.14 3.93
CA ILE A 54 -105.81 14.82 2.58
C ILE A 54 -106.60 13.51 2.59
N ASP A 55 -106.10 12.47 3.25
CA ASP A 55 -106.77 11.16 3.30
C ASP A 55 -108.10 11.24 4.07
N ASN A 56 -108.12 11.95 5.20
CA ASN A 56 -109.35 12.24 5.94
C ASN A 56 -110.35 13.05 5.10
N HIS A 57 -109.87 14.02 4.31
CA HIS A 57 -110.73 14.82 3.45
C HIS A 57 -111.33 14.00 2.31
N LYS A 58 -110.56 13.11 1.67
CA LYS A 58 -111.07 12.17 0.66
C LYS A 58 -112.18 11.27 1.23
N ASN A 59 -111.98 10.74 2.42
CA ASN A 59 -112.98 9.91 3.11
C ASN A 59 -114.25 10.70 3.49
N GLN A 60 -114.12 11.99 3.81
CA GLN A 60 -115.26 12.86 4.10
C GLN A 60 -116.05 13.24 2.83
N ILE A 61 -115.37 13.53 1.71
CA ILE A 61 -116.00 13.82 0.42
C ILE A 61 -116.80 12.60 -0.09
N ALA A 62 -116.28 11.38 0.09
CA ALA A 62 -116.95 10.16 -0.32
C ALA A 62 -118.29 9.90 0.41
N ASN A 63 -118.49 10.52 1.59
CA ASN A 63 -119.63 10.28 2.47
C ASN A 63 -120.58 11.50 2.62
N SER A 64 -120.37 12.59 1.88
CA SER A 64 -121.09 13.86 2.06
C SER A 64 -121.75 14.34 0.76
N ALA A 65 -123.01 14.78 0.79
CA ALA A 65 -123.70 15.37 -0.36
C ALA A 65 -124.34 16.73 -0.03
N GLY A 66 -124.36 17.65 -1.01
CA GLY A 66 -125.01 18.97 -0.92
C GLY A 66 -124.17 20.08 -0.25
N ASN A 67 -124.83 21.09 0.33
CA ASN A 67 -124.21 22.31 0.89
C ASN A 67 -123.17 22.07 2.02
N ALA A 68 -123.11 20.87 2.60
CA ALA A 68 -122.05 20.47 3.54
C ALA A 68 -120.68 20.31 2.85
N LEU A 69 -120.66 19.91 1.57
CA LEU A 69 -119.45 19.69 0.79
C LEU A 69 -118.69 21.00 0.53
N SER A 70 -119.39 22.09 0.18
CA SER A 70 -118.76 23.38 -0.09
C SER A 70 -118.14 24.02 1.16
N GLN A 71 -118.80 23.88 2.32
CA GLN A 71 -118.23 24.33 3.61
C GLN A 71 -117.01 23.51 4.01
N GLN A 72 -117.06 22.18 3.89
CA GLN A 72 -115.93 21.29 4.20
C GLN A 72 -114.72 21.56 3.31
N ILE A 73 -114.94 21.80 2.01
CA ILE A 73 -113.87 22.17 1.07
C ILE A 73 -113.24 23.51 1.46
N SER A 74 -114.04 24.52 1.83
CA SER A 74 -113.51 25.81 2.29
C SER A 74 -112.75 25.72 3.63
N ASN A 75 -113.15 24.80 4.51
CA ASN A 75 -112.47 24.53 5.78
C ASN A 75 -111.17 23.78 5.56
N PHE A 76 -111.15 22.82 4.63
CA PHE A 76 -109.94 22.14 4.20
C PHE A 76 -108.96 23.14 3.62
N GLN A 77 -109.34 24.04 2.70
CA GLN A 77 -108.42 25.04 2.17
C GLN A 77 -107.86 26.03 3.21
N ARG A 78 -108.59 26.28 4.31
CA ARG A 78 -108.11 27.14 5.41
C ARG A 78 -107.23 26.40 6.42
N SER A 79 -107.47 25.10 6.63
CA SER A 79 -106.72 24.25 7.57
C SER A 79 -105.50 23.60 6.91
N PHE A 80 -105.61 23.29 5.63
CA PHE A 80 -104.56 22.87 4.75
C PHE A 80 -103.67 24.09 4.48
N LEU A 81 -102.38 23.93 4.78
CA LEU A 81 -101.27 24.84 4.46
C LEU A 81 -100.95 25.91 5.51
N ASN A 82 -100.32 25.45 6.58
CA ASN A 82 -99.30 26.26 7.25
C ASN A 82 -97.93 25.55 7.29
N LEU A 83 -97.58 24.94 6.14
CA LEU A 83 -96.26 24.36 5.89
C LEU A 83 -95.18 25.45 5.80
N SER A 84 -95.54 26.65 5.34
CA SER A 84 -94.68 27.84 5.37
C SER A 84 -94.21 28.18 6.79
N ASN A 85 -95.07 28.09 7.81
CA ASN A 85 -94.69 28.28 9.22
C ASN A 85 -93.82 27.15 9.79
N ALA A 86 -93.46 26.14 9.00
CA ALA A 86 -92.61 25.02 9.42
C ALA A 86 -91.12 25.20 9.10
N ASN A 87 -90.74 26.28 8.41
CA ASN A 87 -89.43 26.37 7.75
C ASN A 87 -89.21 25.20 6.76
N TRP A 88 -90.28 24.74 6.13
CA TRP A 88 -90.22 23.75 5.06
C TRP A 88 -89.77 24.44 3.77
N ILE A 89 -88.74 23.88 3.13
CA ILE A 89 -88.29 24.29 1.79
C ILE A 89 -88.35 23.08 0.87
N TRP A 90 -88.70 23.28 -0.40
CA TRP A 90 -88.77 22.16 -1.31
C TRP A 90 -87.39 21.52 -1.51
N SER A 91 -87.33 20.18 -1.44
CA SER A 91 -86.09 19.41 -1.49
C SER A 91 -85.27 19.60 -2.77
N GLY A 92 -85.94 19.98 -3.87
CA GLY A 92 -85.30 20.32 -5.14
C GLY A 92 -84.69 21.72 -5.22
N GLN A 93 -84.78 22.54 -4.17
CA GLN A 93 -84.13 23.85 -4.13
C GLN A 93 -82.61 23.69 -4.07
N PRO A 94 -81.81 24.48 -4.82
CA PRO A 94 -80.35 24.47 -4.72
C PRO A 94 -79.83 24.78 -3.30
N SER A 95 -80.64 25.48 -2.50
CA SER A 95 -80.32 25.83 -1.10
C SER A 95 -80.62 24.70 -0.11
N PHE A 96 -81.30 23.61 -0.52
CA PHE A 96 -81.74 22.55 0.38
C PHE A 96 -80.60 21.87 1.12
N GLN A 97 -79.54 21.47 0.40
CA GLN A 97 -78.40 20.82 1.01
C GLN A 97 -77.69 21.72 2.03
N LYS A 98 -77.54 23.00 1.69
CA LYS A 98 -76.88 23.99 2.56
C LYS A 98 -77.74 24.36 3.77
N TYR A 99 -79.06 24.35 3.61
CA TYR A 99 -79.99 24.45 4.73
C TYR A 99 -79.84 23.28 5.70
N LEU A 100 -79.69 22.04 5.20
CA LEU A 100 -79.46 20.87 6.05
C LEU A 100 -78.14 21.00 6.84
N GLU A 101 -77.07 21.46 6.19
CA GLU A 101 -75.79 21.73 6.86
C GLU A 101 -75.94 22.79 7.97
N ALA A 102 -76.63 23.90 7.67
CA ALA A 102 -76.91 24.93 8.67
C ALA A 102 -77.77 24.41 9.83
N ARG A 103 -78.74 23.53 9.56
CA ARG A 103 -79.61 22.94 10.59
C ARG A 103 -78.90 21.91 11.46
N LYS A 104 -77.93 21.17 10.91
CA LYS A 104 -77.07 20.24 11.67
C LYS A 104 -76.23 20.97 12.71
N ILE A 105 -75.84 22.22 12.44
CA ILE A 105 -75.14 23.06 13.41
C ILE A 105 -76.04 23.36 14.60
N SER A 106 -77.22 23.91 14.34
CA SER A 106 -78.25 24.11 15.36
C SER A 106 -79.58 24.51 14.70
N PRO A 107 -80.70 24.39 15.43
CA PRO A 107 -81.98 24.91 14.96
C PRO A 107 -81.93 26.41 14.62
N GLY A 108 -81.25 27.21 15.43
CA GLY A 108 -81.12 28.67 15.22
C GLY A 108 -80.31 29.01 13.98
N ALA A 109 -79.21 28.29 13.73
CA ALA A 109 -78.38 28.49 12.55
C ALA A 109 -79.15 28.20 11.24
N GLY A 110 -79.94 27.11 11.21
CA GLY A 110 -80.79 26.80 10.06
C GLY A 110 -81.85 27.87 9.79
N GLN A 111 -82.45 28.45 10.83
CA GLN A 111 -83.43 29.53 10.68
C GLN A 111 -82.79 30.82 10.16
N ALA A 112 -81.64 31.20 10.71
CA ALA A 112 -80.89 32.38 10.25
C ALA A 112 -80.46 32.21 8.78
N PHE A 113 -80.01 31.02 8.38
CA PHE A 113 -79.70 30.70 6.98
C PHE A 113 -80.90 30.93 6.05
N LEU A 114 -82.08 30.42 6.39
CA LEU A 114 -83.28 30.64 5.59
C LEU A 114 -83.73 32.10 5.59
N HIS A 115 -83.50 32.82 6.69
CA HIS A 115 -83.83 34.24 6.78
C HIS A 115 -83.02 35.07 5.78
N VAL A 116 -81.71 34.80 5.65
CA VAL A 116 -80.86 35.47 4.63
C VAL A 116 -81.43 35.28 3.23
N LEU A 117 -81.84 34.06 2.91
CA LEU A 117 -82.38 33.73 1.59
C LEU A 117 -83.77 34.34 1.32
N LYS A 118 -84.55 34.64 2.35
CA LYS A 118 -85.92 35.15 2.23
C LYS A 118 -86.01 36.67 2.31
N ASN A 119 -85.35 37.29 3.29
CA ASN A 119 -85.39 38.71 3.58
C ASN A 119 -83.96 39.19 3.92
N SER A 120 -83.26 39.73 2.93
CA SER A 120 -81.86 40.16 3.03
C SER A 120 -81.64 41.45 3.84
N THR A 121 -82.68 42.05 4.43
CA THR A 121 -82.61 43.42 4.97
C THR A 121 -82.45 43.52 6.48
N ASN A 122 -82.82 42.51 7.28
CA ASN A 122 -82.77 42.59 8.75
C ASN A 122 -82.24 41.30 9.39
N ALA A 123 -80.94 41.26 9.71
CA ALA A 123 -80.35 40.17 10.49
C ALA A 123 -80.37 40.49 11.99
N SER A 124 -81.23 39.82 12.75
CA SER A 124 -81.23 39.89 14.22
C SER A 124 -80.31 38.79 14.76
N ILE A 125 -79.10 39.17 15.18
CA ILE A 125 -78.08 38.27 15.71
C ILE A 125 -78.24 38.22 17.23
N ASN A 126 -79.00 37.23 17.71
CA ASN A 126 -79.33 37.12 19.13
C ASN A 126 -78.48 36.05 19.86
N ASN A 127 -77.76 35.21 19.12
CA ASN A 127 -76.84 34.20 19.67
C ASN A 127 -75.77 33.77 18.64
N TYR A 128 -74.72 33.12 19.11
CA TYR A 128 -73.60 32.65 18.28
C TYR A 128 -74.04 31.71 17.15
N ASP A 129 -75.07 30.91 17.40
CA ASP A 129 -75.65 30.02 16.40
C ASP A 129 -76.33 30.77 15.25
N SER A 130 -77.06 31.84 15.56
CA SER A 130 -77.67 32.71 14.56
C SER A 130 -76.59 33.39 13.71
N LEU A 131 -75.50 33.84 14.33
CA LEU A 131 -74.35 34.40 13.61
C LEU A 131 -73.78 33.39 12.59
N ARG A 132 -73.58 32.14 13.00
CA ARG A 132 -73.10 31.08 12.10
C ARG A 132 -74.06 30.84 10.93
N GLY A 133 -75.37 30.84 11.20
CA GLY A 133 -76.38 30.71 10.15
C GLY A 133 -76.38 31.88 9.15
N TYR A 134 -76.24 33.11 9.63
CA TYR A 134 -76.13 34.30 8.77
C TYR A 134 -74.86 34.27 7.92
N ILE A 135 -73.70 33.89 8.49
CA ILE A 135 -72.44 33.77 7.74
C ILE A 135 -72.55 32.69 6.65
N LEU A 136 -73.11 31.52 6.96
CA LEU A 136 -73.33 30.47 5.97
C LEU A 136 -74.29 30.91 4.86
N GLY A 137 -75.33 31.68 5.19
CA GLY A 137 -76.24 32.27 4.22
C GLY A 137 -75.53 33.28 3.31
N TYR A 138 -74.74 34.17 3.90
CA TYR A 138 -73.94 35.16 3.19
C TYR A 138 -72.93 34.51 2.24
N GLU A 139 -72.16 33.50 2.70
CA GLU A 139 -71.22 32.77 1.86
C GLU A 139 -71.91 32.04 0.72
N TYR A 140 -73.10 31.49 0.96
CA TYR A 140 -73.90 30.84 -0.07
C TYR A 140 -74.39 31.82 -1.14
N GLU A 141 -74.81 33.03 -0.77
CA GLU A 141 -75.24 34.07 -1.71
C GLU A 141 -74.05 34.66 -2.49
N MET A 142 -72.92 34.84 -1.82
CA MET A 142 -71.73 35.52 -2.36
C MET A 142 -70.73 34.58 -3.05
N GLN A 143 -71.14 33.38 -3.47
CA GLN A 143 -70.27 32.39 -4.11
C GLN A 143 -69.37 33.02 -5.21
N GLY A 144 -68.09 33.24 -4.87
CA GLY A 144 -67.07 33.78 -5.77
C GLY A 144 -66.89 35.31 -5.76
N LYS A 145 -67.64 36.07 -4.97
CA LYS A 145 -67.56 37.55 -4.87
C LYS A 145 -67.23 38.08 -3.46
N SER A 146 -66.96 37.20 -2.50
CA SER A 146 -66.59 37.59 -1.14
C SER A 146 -65.25 38.34 -1.11
N GLU A 147 -65.21 39.52 -0.47
CA GLU A 147 -63.96 40.28 -0.25
C GLU A 147 -63.08 39.66 0.84
N ILE A 148 -63.65 38.81 1.72
CA ILE A 148 -62.96 38.19 2.85
C ILE A 148 -61.90 37.17 2.39
N THR A 149 -62.06 36.59 1.19
CA THR A 149 -61.13 35.58 0.62
C THR A 149 -59.93 36.18 -0.13
N GLN A 150 -59.80 37.51 -0.28
CA GLN A 150 -58.67 38.14 -1.00
C GLN A 150 -57.30 37.98 -0.33
N ARG A 151 -57.22 37.50 0.91
CA ARG A 151 -55.96 37.21 1.63
C ARG A 151 -55.10 36.16 0.90
N GLN A 152 -55.73 35.16 0.28
CA GLN A 152 -55.08 34.04 -0.40
C GLN A 152 -54.14 34.47 -1.53
N LYS A 153 -54.51 35.47 -2.33
CA LYS A 153 -53.66 35.98 -3.44
C LYS A 153 -52.37 36.64 -2.96
N SER A 154 -52.41 37.36 -1.84
CA SER A 154 -51.23 38.03 -1.29
C SER A 154 -50.23 37.03 -0.70
N GLU A 155 -50.74 35.97 -0.09
CA GLU A 155 -49.95 34.87 0.48
C GLU A 155 -49.32 34.02 -0.63
N GLU A 156 -50.05 33.73 -1.72
CA GLU A 156 -49.54 33.01 -2.90
C GLU A 156 -48.28 33.65 -3.49
N SER A 157 -48.27 34.98 -3.68
CA SER A 157 -47.08 35.70 -4.18
C SER A 157 -45.87 35.59 -3.24
N SER A 158 -46.12 35.48 -1.93
CA SER A 158 -45.05 35.33 -0.94
C SER A 158 -44.50 33.91 -0.92
N TYR A 159 -45.38 32.92 -1.10
CA TYR A 159 -44.98 31.52 -1.26
C TYR A 159 -44.18 31.29 -2.54
N GLU A 160 -44.56 31.90 -3.66
CA GLU A 160 -43.80 31.79 -4.91
C GLU A 160 -42.39 32.37 -4.76
N ARG A 161 -42.23 33.57 -4.18
CA ARG A 161 -40.91 34.15 -3.89
C ARG A 161 -40.07 33.26 -2.98
N LEU A 162 -40.68 32.65 -1.96
CA LEU A 162 -40.00 31.74 -1.03
C LEU A 162 -39.53 30.48 -1.76
N ARG A 163 -40.39 29.92 -2.63
CA ARG A 163 -40.08 28.76 -3.44
C ARG A 163 -38.95 29.03 -4.43
N GLU A 164 -39.01 30.14 -5.15
CA GLU A 164 -37.96 30.54 -6.10
C GLU A 164 -36.61 30.76 -5.40
N ARG A 165 -36.62 31.40 -4.22
CA ARG A 165 -35.42 31.56 -3.40
C ARG A 165 -34.88 30.21 -2.90
N LEU A 166 -35.77 29.29 -2.49
CA LEU A 166 -35.36 27.95 -2.08
C LEU A 166 -34.78 27.15 -3.23
N ASP A 167 -35.39 27.19 -4.42
CA ASP A 167 -34.88 26.52 -5.61
C ASP A 167 -33.52 27.09 -6.02
N THR A 168 -33.38 28.43 -6.01
CA THR A 168 -32.10 29.09 -6.31
C THR A 168 -31.01 28.69 -5.33
N LYS A 169 -31.29 28.73 -4.02
CA LYS A 169 -30.32 28.35 -2.99
C LYS A 169 -30.00 26.85 -3.02
N THR A 170 -30.98 26.01 -3.34
CA THR A 170 -30.77 24.57 -3.49
C THR A 170 -29.85 24.30 -4.68
N ASN A 171 -30.08 24.96 -5.82
CA ASN A 171 -29.23 24.82 -7.00
C ASN A 171 -27.81 25.35 -6.76
N GLU A 172 -27.65 26.48 -6.06
CA GLU A 172 -26.33 26.98 -5.66
C GLU A 172 -25.57 25.97 -4.79
N ILE A 173 -26.24 25.38 -3.80
CA ILE A 173 -25.63 24.37 -2.91
C ILE A 173 -25.27 23.10 -3.69
N VAL A 174 -26.15 22.64 -4.57
CA VAL A 174 -25.91 21.46 -5.41
C VAL A 174 -24.74 21.70 -6.37
N SER A 175 -24.66 22.87 -6.99
CA SER A 175 -23.53 23.25 -7.85
C SER A 175 -22.23 23.29 -7.05
N PHE A 176 -22.22 23.99 -5.91
CA PHE A 176 -21.04 24.07 -5.05
C PHE A 176 -20.57 22.70 -4.56
N ALA A 177 -21.51 21.84 -4.14
CA ALA A 177 -21.21 20.46 -3.73
C ALA A 177 -20.66 19.64 -4.89
N GLY A 178 -21.20 19.81 -6.11
CA GLY A 178 -20.69 19.20 -7.33
C GLY A 178 -19.25 19.63 -7.64
N ASP A 179 -19.00 20.94 -7.66
CA ASP A 179 -17.68 21.51 -7.93
C ASP A 179 -16.64 21.04 -6.90
N LYS A 180 -17.01 21.06 -5.61
CA LYS A 180 -16.12 20.59 -4.53
C LYS A 180 -15.88 19.09 -4.59
N LYS A 181 -16.88 18.30 -4.97
CA LYS A 181 -16.70 16.87 -5.19
C LYS A 181 -15.70 16.63 -6.32
N SER A 182 -15.81 17.32 -7.44
CA SER A 182 -14.88 17.19 -8.56
C SER A 182 -13.45 17.63 -8.20
N GLU A 183 -13.29 18.71 -7.44
CA GLU A 183 -11.98 19.16 -6.95
C GLU A 183 -11.34 18.12 -6.03
N VAL A 184 -12.12 17.52 -5.11
CA VAL A 184 -11.64 16.45 -4.24
C VAL A 184 -11.27 15.20 -5.03
N GLU A 185 -12.08 14.81 -6.02
CA GLU A 185 -11.77 13.67 -6.90
C GLU A 185 -10.46 13.88 -7.67
N GLU A 186 -10.21 15.10 -8.18
CA GLU A 186 -8.97 15.42 -8.87
C GLU A 186 -7.76 15.35 -7.92
N ILE A 187 -7.87 15.88 -6.71
CA ILE A 187 -6.81 15.82 -5.69
C ILE A 187 -6.52 14.37 -5.29
N VAL A 188 -7.56 13.56 -5.07
CA VAL A 188 -7.40 12.14 -4.71
C VAL A 188 -6.73 11.36 -5.83
N ASN A 189 -7.11 11.62 -7.09
CA ASN A 189 -6.47 10.96 -8.23
C ASN A 189 -5.00 11.34 -8.37
N LYS A 190 -4.67 12.64 -8.29
CA LYS A 190 -3.27 13.10 -8.30
C LYS A 190 -2.46 12.50 -7.16
N PHE A 191 -3.00 12.49 -5.94
CA PHE A 191 -2.33 11.89 -4.80
C PHE A 191 -2.08 10.38 -4.99
N ASN A 192 -3.06 9.65 -5.54
CA ASN A 192 -2.89 8.22 -5.84
C ASN A 192 -1.81 7.97 -6.90
N ASP A 193 -1.75 8.82 -7.93
CA ASP A 193 -0.73 8.72 -8.98
C ASP A 193 0.67 9.05 -8.43
N ASP A 194 0.79 10.10 -7.62
CA ASP A 194 2.04 10.47 -6.95
C ASP A 194 2.53 9.36 -6.01
N VAL A 195 1.62 8.73 -5.25
CA VAL A 195 1.95 7.62 -4.36
C VAL A 195 2.42 6.40 -5.16
N LYS A 196 1.75 6.06 -6.27
CA LYS A 196 2.18 4.96 -7.14
C LYS A 196 3.56 5.24 -7.75
N GLN A 197 3.76 6.45 -8.27
CA GLN A 197 5.04 6.84 -8.84
C GLN A 197 6.16 6.78 -7.79
N ALA A 198 5.91 7.27 -6.57
CA ALA A 198 6.88 7.19 -5.48
C ALA A 198 7.18 5.74 -5.06
N GLN A 199 6.19 4.84 -5.11
CA GLN A 199 6.40 3.40 -4.87
C GLN A 199 7.24 2.76 -5.98
N ASP A 200 6.92 3.01 -7.24
CA ASP A 200 7.65 2.47 -8.39
C ASP A 200 9.10 2.97 -8.42
N ASP A 201 9.32 4.26 -8.13
CA ASP A 201 10.65 4.86 -8.05
C ASP A 201 11.46 4.25 -6.90
N ARG A 202 10.84 4.07 -5.72
CA ARG A 202 11.47 3.39 -4.57
C ARG A 202 11.83 1.94 -4.88
N ASP A 203 10.96 1.20 -5.54
CA ASP A 203 11.19 -0.21 -5.87
C ASP A 203 12.31 -0.35 -6.90
N ARG A 204 12.37 0.57 -7.89
CA ARG A 204 13.48 0.64 -8.85
C ARG A 204 14.80 0.97 -8.15
N GLU A 205 14.85 2.00 -7.31
CA GLU A 205 16.06 2.38 -6.57
C GLU A 205 16.53 1.26 -5.65
N PHE A 206 15.61 0.59 -4.96
CA PHE A 206 15.93 -0.53 -4.07
C PHE A 206 16.49 -1.72 -4.85
N LYS A 207 15.92 -2.02 -6.03
CA LYS A 207 16.44 -3.07 -6.91
C LYS A 207 17.83 -2.73 -7.43
N GLU A 208 18.04 -1.52 -7.94
CA GLU A 208 19.36 -1.07 -8.42
C GLU A 208 20.42 -1.08 -7.31
N LEU A 209 20.04 -0.68 -6.09
CA LEU A 209 20.92 -0.74 -4.93
C LEU A 209 21.29 -2.18 -4.58
N ASN A 210 20.31 -3.09 -4.54
CA ASN A 210 20.56 -4.50 -4.26
C ASN A 210 21.44 -5.15 -5.33
N ASP A 211 21.14 -4.94 -6.61
CA ASP A 211 21.96 -5.47 -7.72
C ASP A 211 23.41 -4.96 -7.62
N LYS A 212 23.60 -3.69 -7.22
CA LYS A 212 24.92 -3.11 -6.99
C LYS A 212 25.62 -3.70 -5.76
N ILE A 213 24.89 -3.94 -4.67
CA ILE A 213 25.43 -4.58 -3.46
C ILE A 213 25.86 -6.01 -3.78
N GLU A 214 25.00 -6.80 -4.43
CA GLU A 214 25.27 -8.17 -4.83
C GLU A 214 26.51 -8.25 -5.72
N LYS A 215 26.56 -7.44 -6.78
CA LYS A 215 27.73 -7.39 -7.68
C LYS A 215 29.01 -6.97 -6.96
N ASN A 216 28.94 -5.98 -6.06
CA ASN A 216 30.11 -5.56 -5.28
C ASN A 216 30.56 -6.65 -4.31
N PHE A 217 29.62 -7.35 -3.69
CA PHE A 217 29.90 -8.43 -2.75
C PHE A 217 30.51 -9.63 -3.45
N ASP A 218 29.97 -10.04 -4.60
CA ASP A 218 30.52 -11.11 -5.42
C ASP A 218 31.93 -10.77 -5.92
N THR A 219 32.13 -9.54 -6.41
CA THR A 219 33.45 -9.06 -6.85
C THR A 219 34.45 -9.05 -5.68
N LEU A 220 34.01 -8.65 -4.48
CA LEU A 220 34.83 -8.64 -3.28
C LEU A 220 35.19 -10.06 -2.84
N ILE A 221 34.22 -10.98 -2.84
CA ILE A 221 34.44 -12.39 -2.54
C ILE A 221 35.44 -12.97 -3.54
N GLU A 222 35.21 -12.81 -4.84
CA GLU A 222 36.11 -13.34 -5.86
C GLU A 222 37.53 -12.81 -5.70
N LYS A 223 37.68 -11.50 -5.46
CA LYS A 223 38.98 -10.88 -5.21
C LYS A 223 39.65 -11.43 -3.95
N LYS A 224 38.90 -11.55 -2.84
CA LYS A 224 39.44 -12.03 -1.57
C LYS A 224 39.77 -13.51 -1.59
N THR A 225 38.99 -14.33 -2.28
CA THR A 225 39.29 -15.74 -2.52
C THR A 225 40.57 -15.88 -3.31
N LYS A 226 40.74 -15.15 -4.42
CA LYS A 226 42.00 -15.16 -5.20
C LYS A 226 43.20 -14.68 -4.38
N GLU A 227 43.05 -13.62 -3.58
CA GLU A 227 44.11 -13.15 -2.67
C GLU A 227 44.48 -14.22 -1.64
N LEU A 228 43.50 -14.95 -1.10
CA LEU A 228 43.70 -16.01 -0.11
C LEU A 228 44.38 -17.24 -0.73
N GLU A 229 43.94 -17.68 -1.91
CA GLU A 229 44.58 -18.76 -2.67
C GLU A 229 46.04 -18.43 -3.00
N ASN A 230 46.32 -17.20 -3.45
CA ASN A 230 47.68 -16.74 -3.71
C ASN A 230 48.54 -16.70 -2.43
N LEU A 231 47.96 -16.24 -1.32
CA LEU A 231 48.64 -16.21 -0.03
C LEU A 231 48.96 -17.62 0.47
N GLU A 232 48.00 -18.54 0.37
CA GLU A 232 48.16 -19.95 0.73
C GLU A 232 49.25 -20.61 -0.12
N HIS A 233 49.23 -20.42 -1.44
CA HIS A 233 50.27 -20.91 -2.34
C HIS A 233 51.66 -20.37 -1.96
N THR A 234 51.76 -19.06 -1.75
CA THR A 234 53.02 -18.40 -1.35
C THR A 234 53.53 -18.93 -0.01
N TYR A 235 52.63 -19.14 0.95
CA TYR A 235 52.97 -19.69 2.26
C TYR A 235 53.45 -21.15 2.17
N HIS A 236 52.79 -21.98 1.36
CA HIS A 236 53.22 -23.36 1.11
C HIS A 236 54.59 -23.41 0.42
N GLU A 237 54.84 -22.55 -0.58
CA GLU A 237 56.15 -22.43 -1.22
C GLU A 237 57.24 -22.03 -0.22
N LYS A 238 56.95 -21.04 0.64
CA LYS A 238 57.84 -20.62 1.72
C LYS A 238 58.20 -21.79 2.62
N LEU A 239 57.20 -22.49 3.15
CA LEU A 239 57.41 -23.60 4.08
C LEU A 239 58.24 -24.73 3.45
N ARG A 240 58.03 -24.99 2.15
CA ARG A 240 58.77 -26.02 1.39
C ARG A 240 60.25 -25.67 1.25
N LEU A 241 60.59 -24.39 1.08
CA LEU A 241 61.95 -23.96 0.73
C LEU A 241 62.75 -23.39 1.90
N GLU A 242 62.09 -22.95 2.97
CA GLU A 242 62.73 -22.37 4.16
C GLU A 242 63.66 -23.37 4.87
N LYS A 243 63.20 -24.61 5.10
CA LYS A 243 64.02 -25.65 5.75
C LYS A 243 65.26 -26.04 4.91
N PRO A 244 65.15 -26.27 3.58
CA PRO A 244 66.32 -26.44 2.72
C PRO A 244 67.29 -25.25 2.73
N ALA A 245 66.79 -24.02 2.68
CA ALA A 245 67.65 -22.82 2.73
C ALA A 245 68.45 -22.76 4.05
N GLU A 246 67.77 -22.97 5.18
CA GLU A 246 68.41 -23.00 6.50
C GLU A 246 69.48 -24.10 6.60
N TYR A 247 69.20 -25.27 6.02
CA TYR A 247 70.17 -26.36 5.94
C TYR A 247 71.42 -25.97 5.15
N TRP A 248 71.28 -25.34 3.99
CA TRP A 248 72.40 -24.88 3.18
C TRP A 248 73.21 -23.78 3.88
N GLY A 249 72.55 -22.83 4.55
CA GLY A 249 73.23 -21.82 5.37
C GLY A 249 74.02 -22.43 6.53
N LYS A 250 73.47 -23.47 7.20
CA LYS A 250 74.21 -24.26 8.21
C LYS A 250 75.40 -25.00 7.60
N ARG A 251 75.23 -25.63 6.43
CA ARG A 251 76.31 -26.32 5.71
C ARG A 251 77.42 -25.36 5.27
N ALA A 252 77.09 -24.19 4.74
CA ALA A 252 78.06 -23.15 4.36
C ALA A 252 78.91 -22.73 5.57
N LYS A 253 78.30 -22.52 6.74
CA LYS A 253 79.04 -22.22 7.98
C LYS A 253 79.99 -23.35 8.38
N ASN A 254 79.57 -24.60 8.25
CA ASN A 254 80.42 -25.76 8.56
C ASN A 254 81.61 -25.87 7.59
N TYR A 255 81.38 -25.74 6.27
CA TYR A 255 82.47 -25.76 5.28
C TYR A 255 83.44 -24.61 5.47
N ARG A 256 82.95 -23.42 5.85
CA ARG A 256 83.80 -22.29 6.21
C ARG A 256 84.74 -22.63 7.37
N ASN A 257 84.22 -23.25 8.42
CA ASN A 257 85.02 -23.63 9.58
C ASN A 257 86.09 -24.66 9.19
N VAL A 258 85.73 -25.67 8.38
CA VAL A 258 86.67 -26.68 7.87
C VAL A 258 87.74 -26.04 6.96
N ALA A 259 87.35 -25.09 6.10
CA ALA A 259 88.28 -24.35 5.25
C ALA A 259 89.27 -23.54 6.08
N PHE A 260 88.82 -22.88 7.15
CA PHE A 260 89.70 -22.17 8.06
C PHE A 260 90.66 -23.11 8.79
N VAL A 261 90.20 -24.28 9.25
CA VAL A 261 91.09 -25.27 9.88
C VAL A 261 92.21 -25.69 8.92
N TRP A 262 91.88 -26.11 7.70
CA TRP A 262 92.90 -26.47 6.70
C TRP A 262 93.78 -25.28 6.28
N GLY A 263 93.21 -24.09 6.17
CA GLY A 263 93.94 -22.87 5.87
C GLY A 263 94.93 -22.48 6.96
N THR A 264 94.56 -22.64 8.24
CA THR A 264 95.47 -22.43 9.37
C THR A 264 96.57 -23.47 9.42
N LEU A 265 96.28 -24.73 9.13
CA LEU A 265 97.29 -25.80 9.02
C LEU A 265 98.26 -25.53 7.86
N LEU A 266 97.77 -25.06 6.72
CA LEU A 266 98.59 -24.67 5.58
C LEU A 266 99.49 -23.46 5.92
N ALA A 267 98.93 -22.43 6.55
CA ALA A 267 99.69 -21.25 6.98
C ALA A 267 100.79 -21.62 7.98
N PHE A 268 100.48 -22.45 8.97
CA PHE A 268 101.46 -22.98 9.92
C PHE A 268 102.56 -23.77 9.19
N LEU A 269 102.20 -24.66 8.27
CA LEU A 269 103.14 -25.44 7.48
C LEU A 269 104.11 -24.51 6.71
N LEU A 270 103.58 -23.48 6.03
CA LEU A 270 104.39 -22.49 5.31
C LEU A 270 105.34 -21.72 6.23
N ILE A 271 104.88 -21.28 7.40
CA ILE A 271 105.73 -20.58 8.39
C ILE A 271 106.87 -21.49 8.86
N VAL A 272 106.58 -22.76 9.16
CA VAL A 272 107.60 -23.76 9.53
C VAL A 272 108.61 -23.94 8.40
N GLY A 273 108.17 -24.03 7.14
CA GLY A 273 109.07 -24.11 5.99
C GLY A 273 109.97 -22.90 5.84
N VAL A 274 109.43 -21.68 6.00
CA VAL A 274 110.22 -20.44 5.98
C VAL A 274 111.24 -20.43 7.13
N TYR A 275 110.83 -20.81 8.33
CA TYR A 275 111.72 -20.88 9.50
C TYR A 275 112.87 -21.87 9.28
N ILE A 276 112.57 -23.09 8.82
CA ILE A 276 113.58 -24.10 8.49
C ILE A 276 114.50 -23.58 7.36
N GLY A 277 113.94 -22.97 6.32
CA GLY A 277 114.72 -22.39 5.22
C GLY A 277 115.69 -21.30 5.69
N LEU A 278 115.24 -20.38 6.55
CA LEU A 278 116.09 -19.35 7.16
C LEU A 278 117.16 -19.96 8.08
N TYR A 279 116.82 -21.01 8.84
CA TYR A 279 117.78 -21.75 9.66
C TYR A 279 118.91 -22.34 8.81
N PHE A 280 118.57 -23.05 7.72
CA PHE A 280 119.56 -23.60 6.78
C PHE A 280 120.39 -22.49 6.13
N PHE A 281 119.75 -21.41 5.67
CA PHE A 281 120.44 -20.27 5.04
C PHE A 281 121.46 -19.61 5.97
N ASN A 282 121.09 -19.36 7.23
CA ASN A 282 121.99 -18.78 8.23
C ASN A 282 123.17 -19.70 8.58
N HIS A 283 122.95 -21.01 8.68
CA HIS A 283 124.03 -21.97 8.95
C HIS A 283 124.98 -22.11 7.78
N TRP A 284 124.45 -22.11 6.55
CA TRP A 284 125.24 -22.07 5.32
C TRP A 284 126.10 -20.80 5.25
N LEU A 285 125.52 -19.62 5.53
CA LEU A 285 126.23 -18.34 5.54
C LEU A 285 127.32 -18.27 6.63
N ALA A 286 127.10 -18.93 7.77
CA ALA A 286 128.07 -19.02 8.86
C ALA A 286 129.14 -20.11 8.68
N ALA A 287 129.17 -20.82 7.55
CA ALA A 287 130.06 -21.95 7.26
C ALA A 287 130.08 -23.03 8.36
N LYS A 288 128.96 -23.21 9.07
CA LYS A 288 128.83 -24.21 10.12
C LYS A 288 128.41 -25.55 9.52
N GLU A 289 129.02 -26.64 9.98
CA GLU A 289 128.56 -27.98 9.62
C GLU A 289 127.13 -28.20 10.14
N ILE A 290 126.25 -28.60 9.24
CA ILE A 290 124.89 -29.00 9.56
C ILE A 290 124.94 -30.51 9.81
N GLY A 291 124.20 -31.02 10.81
CA GLY A 291 124.16 -32.46 11.14
C GLY A 291 123.65 -33.39 10.02
N LEU A 292 123.33 -32.85 8.84
CA LEU A 292 122.94 -33.56 7.63
C LEU A 292 124.06 -33.45 6.58
N LYS A 293 124.75 -34.56 6.35
CA LYS A 293 125.82 -34.73 5.34
C LYS A 293 125.22 -34.95 3.94
N LEU A 294 124.96 -33.84 3.24
CA LEU A 294 124.39 -33.83 1.88
C LEU A 294 125.36 -34.30 0.78
N ASP A 295 126.65 -34.41 1.11
CA ASP A 295 127.72 -34.95 0.26
C ASP A 295 127.63 -36.48 0.09
N THR A 296 126.85 -37.16 0.93
CA THR A 296 126.57 -38.59 0.80
C THR A 296 125.33 -38.86 -0.06
N PHE A 297 125.37 -39.90 -0.89
CA PHE A 297 124.24 -40.32 -1.72
C PHE A 297 122.98 -40.61 -0.89
N GLN A 298 123.14 -41.23 0.28
CA GLN A 298 122.04 -41.51 1.21
C GLN A 298 121.42 -40.22 1.79
N GLY A 299 122.26 -39.25 2.20
CA GLY A 299 121.80 -37.96 2.72
C GLY A 299 121.04 -37.13 1.69
N ALA A 300 121.51 -37.11 0.44
CA ALA A 300 120.85 -36.42 -0.66
C ALA A 300 119.45 -37.00 -0.97
N ILE A 301 119.31 -38.33 -0.99
CA ILE A 301 118.02 -39.00 -1.23
C ILE A 301 117.02 -38.73 -0.11
N ILE A 302 117.45 -38.83 1.15
CA ILE A 302 116.58 -38.55 2.31
C ILE A 302 116.10 -37.10 2.27
N PHE A 303 117.00 -36.15 1.99
CA PHE A 303 116.66 -34.74 1.88
C PHE A 303 115.67 -34.45 0.74
N ALA A 304 115.91 -35.01 -0.45
CA ALA A 304 114.99 -34.89 -1.60
C ALA A 304 113.60 -35.47 -1.28
N SER A 305 113.56 -36.58 -0.55
CA SER A 305 112.31 -37.23 -0.13
C SER A 305 111.53 -36.38 0.87
N ILE A 306 112.21 -35.75 1.84
CA ILE A 306 111.59 -34.82 2.79
C ILE A 306 111.02 -33.60 2.09
N ILE A 307 111.77 -32.98 1.15
CA ILE A 307 111.28 -31.85 0.35
C ILE A 307 110.08 -32.28 -0.50
N GLY A 308 110.14 -33.46 -1.13
CA GLY A 308 109.03 -34.02 -1.91
C GLY A 308 107.76 -34.22 -1.07
N LEU A 309 107.90 -34.81 0.12
CA LEU A 309 106.80 -34.99 1.06
C LEU A 309 106.23 -33.65 1.53
N TYR A 310 107.10 -32.68 1.85
CA TYR A 310 106.70 -31.35 2.27
C TYR A 310 105.92 -30.60 1.18
N GLY A 311 106.42 -30.61 -0.06
CA GLY A 311 105.72 -30.06 -1.22
C GLY A 311 104.37 -30.74 -1.48
N TYR A 312 104.29 -32.06 -1.29
CA TYR A 312 103.04 -32.80 -1.36
C TYR A 312 102.04 -32.37 -0.28
N LEU A 313 102.47 -32.18 0.96
CA LEU A 313 101.61 -31.71 2.06
C LEU A 313 101.06 -30.30 1.81
N ILE A 314 101.89 -29.38 1.30
CA ILE A 314 101.43 -28.04 0.87
C ILE A 314 100.34 -28.17 -0.19
N ARG A 315 100.58 -28.99 -1.22
CA ARG A 315 99.61 -29.21 -2.31
C ARG A 315 98.31 -29.82 -1.78
N LEU A 316 98.40 -30.79 -0.87
CA LEU A 316 97.26 -31.45 -0.25
C LEU A 316 96.42 -30.48 0.57
N PHE A 317 97.02 -29.73 1.49
CA PHE A 317 96.30 -28.79 2.34
C PHE A 317 95.75 -27.59 1.56
N SER A 318 96.47 -27.11 0.53
CA SER A 318 95.94 -26.12 -0.42
C SER A 318 94.69 -26.65 -1.14
N LYS A 319 94.74 -27.88 -1.67
CA LYS A 319 93.58 -28.50 -2.33
C LYS A 319 92.39 -28.68 -1.37
N MET A 320 92.64 -29.11 -0.12
CA MET A 320 91.59 -29.27 0.90
C MET A 320 90.97 -27.93 1.30
N THR A 321 91.78 -26.88 1.44
CA THR A 321 91.33 -25.53 1.78
C THR A 321 90.45 -24.96 0.66
N LEU A 322 90.95 -24.98 -0.59
CA LEU A 322 90.21 -24.50 -1.75
C LEU A 322 88.92 -25.29 -1.97
N SER A 323 88.97 -26.63 -1.85
CA SER A 323 87.77 -27.47 -1.95
C SER A 323 86.71 -27.11 -0.91
N SER A 324 87.12 -26.80 0.33
CA SER A 324 86.19 -26.43 1.39
C SER A 324 85.60 -25.03 1.16
N PHE A 325 86.38 -24.08 0.64
CA PHE A 325 85.88 -22.77 0.25
C PHE A 325 84.91 -22.83 -0.94
N HIS A 326 85.16 -23.68 -1.94
CA HIS A 326 84.21 -23.88 -3.03
C HIS A 326 82.88 -24.48 -2.54
N LEU A 327 82.93 -25.50 -1.66
CA LEU A 327 81.73 -26.07 -1.02
C LEU A 327 80.97 -25.05 -0.17
N GLN A 328 81.68 -24.16 0.51
CA GLN A 328 81.05 -23.05 1.22
C GLN A 328 80.32 -22.10 0.25
N ASN A 329 80.99 -21.66 -0.82
CA ASN A 329 80.45 -20.66 -1.73
C ASN A 329 79.20 -21.18 -2.45
N ASP A 330 79.21 -22.41 -2.93
CA ASP A 330 78.03 -23.02 -3.54
C ASP A 330 76.88 -23.22 -2.55
N ALA A 331 77.15 -23.69 -1.33
CA ALA A 331 76.09 -23.80 -0.32
C ALA A 331 75.46 -22.42 -0.03
N LYS A 332 76.27 -21.35 -0.04
CA LYS A 332 75.79 -19.97 0.12
C LYS A 332 75.02 -19.48 -1.11
N GLU A 333 75.48 -19.81 -2.31
CA GLU A 333 74.77 -19.48 -3.57
C GLU A 333 73.41 -20.16 -3.61
N ARG A 334 73.29 -21.44 -3.21
CA ARG A 334 72.01 -22.15 -3.11
C ARG A 334 71.07 -21.51 -2.08
N GLU A 335 71.59 -21.13 -0.92
CA GLU A 335 70.82 -20.39 0.09
C GLU A 335 70.27 -19.07 -0.49
N GLN A 336 71.14 -18.28 -1.14
CA GLN A 336 70.76 -17.00 -1.76
C GLN A 336 69.77 -17.16 -2.91
N LEU A 337 69.98 -18.12 -3.81
CA LEU A 337 69.05 -18.44 -4.89
C LEU A 337 67.68 -18.84 -4.36
N THR A 338 67.62 -19.55 -3.23
CA THR A 338 66.34 -19.90 -2.59
C THR A 338 65.60 -18.66 -2.09
N TYR A 339 66.31 -17.71 -1.47
CA TYR A 339 65.71 -16.44 -1.04
C TYR A 339 65.27 -15.57 -2.21
N VAL A 340 66.07 -15.51 -3.28
CA VAL A 340 65.72 -14.77 -4.51
C VAL A 340 64.48 -15.39 -5.15
N TYR A 341 64.41 -16.72 -5.25
CA TYR A 341 63.21 -17.42 -5.71
C TYR A 341 61.99 -17.07 -4.87
N LEU A 342 62.10 -17.13 -3.54
CA LEU A 342 60.99 -16.82 -2.65
C LEU A 342 60.53 -15.36 -2.78
N ALA A 343 61.46 -14.43 -2.99
CA ALA A 343 61.15 -13.03 -3.25
C ALA A 343 60.45 -12.83 -4.60
N LEU A 344 60.84 -13.61 -5.63
CA LEU A 344 60.21 -13.57 -6.95
C LEU A 344 58.83 -14.25 -6.98
N THR A 345 58.60 -15.34 -6.23
CA THR A 345 57.27 -15.96 -6.11
C THR A 345 56.24 -15.02 -5.51
N ASN A 346 56.68 -14.08 -4.64
CA ASN A 346 55.81 -13.06 -4.08
C ASN A 346 55.33 -12.05 -5.14
N ASP A 347 56.02 -11.97 -6.28
CA ASP A 347 55.65 -11.14 -7.43
C ASP A 347 54.98 -12.03 -8.50
N SER A 348 53.65 -12.12 -8.46
CA SER A 348 52.84 -13.12 -9.17
C SER A 348 52.97 -13.08 -10.70
N ASN A 349 53.56 -12.02 -11.26
CA ASN A 349 53.74 -11.81 -12.69
C ASN A 349 55.18 -12.09 -13.18
N ALA A 350 56.12 -12.44 -12.28
CA ALA A 350 57.55 -12.52 -12.62
C ALA A 350 58.10 -13.94 -12.84
N VAL A 351 57.39 -14.99 -12.42
CA VAL A 351 57.93 -16.36 -12.40
C VAL A 351 57.12 -17.29 -13.29
N THR A 352 57.62 -17.56 -14.50
CA THR A 352 57.11 -18.62 -15.37
C THR A 352 57.52 -20.01 -14.86
N GLU A 353 56.75 -21.04 -15.18
CA GLU A 353 57.04 -22.44 -14.78
C GLU A 353 58.43 -22.92 -15.27
N GLU A 354 58.90 -22.38 -16.40
CA GLU A 354 60.24 -22.59 -16.94
C GLU A 354 61.33 -21.99 -16.03
N SER A 355 61.14 -20.74 -15.57
CA SER A 355 62.07 -20.09 -14.63
C SER A 355 62.14 -20.82 -13.28
N ARG A 356 61.00 -21.36 -12.81
CA ARG A 356 60.92 -22.19 -11.61
C ARG A 356 61.71 -23.49 -11.75
N ASN A 357 61.58 -24.18 -12.88
CA ASN A 357 62.34 -25.40 -13.14
C ASN A 357 63.86 -25.13 -13.22
N ILE A 358 64.28 -24.03 -13.83
CA ILE A 358 65.71 -23.63 -13.87
C ILE A 358 66.25 -23.39 -12.46
N VAL A 359 65.52 -22.64 -11.61
CA VAL A 359 65.96 -22.35 -10.25
C VAL A 359 65.97 -23.60 -9.38
N LEU A 360 64.94 -24.44 -9.46
CA LEU A 360 64.92 -25.71 -8.72
C LEU A 360 66.05 -26.64 -9.20
N GLN A 361 66.33 -26.71 -10.50
CA GLN A 361 67.44 -27.48 -11.03
C GLN A 361 68.78 -26.94 -10.55
N ALA A 362 68.99 -25.62 -10.52
CA ALA A 362 70.19 -25.01 -9.96
C ALA A 362 70.35 -25.34 -8.47
N LEU A 363 69.27 -25.24 -7.68
CA LEU A 363 69.26 -25.54 -6.23
C LEU A 363 69.59 -27.02 -5.91
N PHE A 364 69.11 -27.94 -6.74
CA PHE A 364 69.28 -29.38 -6.54
C PHE A 364 70.38 -30.02 -7.39
N SER A 365 71.09 -29.24 -8.21
CA SER A 365 72.23 -29.71 -9.02
C SER A 365 73.41 -30.13 -8.15
N ARG A 366 74.34 -30.94 -8.69
CA ARG A 366 75.51 -31.41 -7.93
C ARG A 366 76.59 -30.33 -7.84
N ALA A 367 77.24 -30.25 -6.68
CA ALA A 367 78.50 -29.55 -6.48
C ALA A 367 79.64 -30.25 -7.24
N ASP A 368 80.21 -29.62 -8.27
CA ASP A 368 81.24 -30.22 -9.13
C ASP A 368 82.65 -30.26 -8.50
N TYR A 369 82.86 -29.62 -7.36
CA TYR A 369 84.17 -29.47 -6.75
C TYR A 369 84.34 -30.37 -5.52
N GLY A 370 85.43 -31.13 -5.51
CA GLY A 370 85.78 -32.08 -4.46
C GLY A 370 87.05 -32.85 -4.84
N LEU A 371 87.71 -33.44 -3.84
CA LEU A 371 88.95 -34.20 -4.02
C LEU A 371 88.81 -35.39 -5.00
N LEU A 372 87.59 -35.88 -5.17
CA LEU A 372 87.17 -36.92 -6.12
C LEU A 372 86.72 -36.27 -7.43
N GLY A 373 87.69 -36.06 -8.33
CA GLY A 373 87.39 -35.66 -9.69
C GLY A 373 86.67 -36.79 -10.42
N ARG A 374 85.47 -36.47 -10.92
CA ARG A 374 84.73 -37.07 -12.06
C ARG A 374 84.53 -38.58 -12.22
N ASP A 375 85.15 -39.45 -11.44
CA ASP A 375 85.03 -40.89 -11.70
C ASP A 375 84.13 -41.59 -10.67
N SER A 376 83.05 -42.19 -11.20
CA SER A 376 82.21 -43.27 -10.64
C SER A 376 81.35 -43.03 -9.39
N SER A 377 80.49 -42.01 -9.38
CA SER A 377 79.29 -42.02 -8.52
C SER A 377 78.01 -41.86 -9.34
N PRO A 378 76.89 -42.50 -8.93
CA PRO A 378 75.64 -42.51 -9.69
C PRO A 378 75.21 -41.09 -10.06
N VAL A 379 74.90 -40.89 -11.34
CA VAL A 379 74.41 -39.61 -11.86
C VAL A 379 73.05 -39.33 -11.20
N MET A 380 72.92 -38.20 -10.49
CA MET A 380 71.62 -37.71 -10.07
C MET A 380 70.81 -37.36 -11.32
N PRO A 381 69.51 -37.72 -11.39
CA PRO A 381 68.72 -37.52 -12.59
C PRO A 381 68.71 -36.04 -12.96
N SER A 382 69.05 -35.74 -14.20
CA SER A 382 69.19 -34.37 -14.70
C SER A 382 67.86 -33.60 -14.76
N SER A 383 66.74 -34.30 -14.58
CA SER A 383 65.40 -33.73 -14.55
C SER A 383 64.65 -34.03 -13.25
N ILE A 384 63.93 -33.03 -12.72
CA ILE A 384 63.04 -33.19 -11.57
C ILE A 384 61.94 -34.24 -11.86
N ASN A 385 61.55 -34.39 -13.12
CA ASN A 385 60.59 -35.39 -13.58
C ASN A 385 61.08 -36.84 -13.38
N GLU A 386 62.38 -37.10 -13.55
CA GLU A 386 62.96 -38.42 -13.24
C GLU A 386 62.99 -38.69 -11.72
N LEU A 387 63.26 -37.66 -10.89
CA LEU A 387 63.19 -37.78 -9.43
C LEU A 387 61.76 -38.05 -8.93
N ILE A 388 60.76 -37.35 -9.49
CA ILE A 388 59.35 -37.58 -9.18
C ILE A 388 58.93 -39.01 -9.57
N ASN A 389 59.34 -39.50 -10.74
CA ASN A 389 59.07 -40.87 -11.19
C ASN A 389 59.77 -41.93 -10.33
N LEU A 390 60.99 -41.66 -9.84
CA LEU A 390 61.71 -42.55 -8.92
C LEU A 390 61.05 -42.65 -7.54
N ILE A 391 60.43 -41.57 -7.06
CA ILE A 391 59.68 -41.56 -5.80
C ILE A 391 58.30 -42.25 -5.98
N LYS A 392 57.62 -42.01 -7.11
CA LYS A 392 56.34 -42.68 -7.45
C LYS A 392 56.47 -44.19 -7.63
N ASN A 393 57.59 -44.69 -8.12
CA ASN A 393 57.85 -46.14 -8.29
C ASN A 393 58.32 -46.83 -6.99
N ARG A 394 58.49 -46.11 -5.88
CA ARG A 394 58.89 -46.65 -4.57
C ARG A 394 57.80 -46.60 -3.49
N LEU A 395 56.63 -46.06 -3.82
CA LEU A 395 55.37 -46.22 -3.10
C LEU A 395 54.53 -47.26 -3.84
#